data_AF-A0A063ZDD5-F1
#
_entry.id   AF-A0A063ZDD5-F1
#
_cell.length_a   1.000
_cell.length_b   1.000
_cell.length_c   1.000
_cell.angle_alpha   90.00
_cell.angle_beta   90.00
_cell.angle_gamma   90.00
#
_symmetry.space_group_name_H-M   'P 1'
#
loop_
_entity.id
_entity.type
_entity.pdbx_description
1 polymer ?
#
loop_
_entity_poly.entity_id
_entity_poly.type
_entity_poly.pdbx_seq_one_letter_code
_entity_poly.pdbx_strand_id
1 'polypeptide(L)'
;MFEDVTERLRAANQGKIPFEEQAEALGDLRSTILENKKMEQDLLFMYTYMAAITTSTVTRPEIFQYTSERFEYIPSRYIAKVQRLVAGWGQNYSNALRAVAERCRNGTLQSMLNRYANSIDSGVPDDDFIGTELSSIRSIYRNSFEQGIELLKKWGDAYIAMLLSGALVAIIIMISVAIYAPDGIESALNSSYLIILAISIFGLFIMYQAVPDDPRTHGLTEICSREQGVIRRLERLILPITAAIGLMLVLVGANAGIIFLLIGLLLMPLGVIGYIDDANVINRDTDFATFIRGLGSIMGGKGITTGDALQEVDRKSLFHLEPFIDSVSSKLNLGLDEAGSWKKFIGETGSYLIYKYMNIFRDAVALGGSPDAIGKIVGSSMLEQVLLRRKRDMMVKGFVVLLVPMHGAMIGIFVFLFEILLSMSRAVTEVMDRFAESSAALTGGTSSIGGSMATSLNIFVNFPEDVMRTYVITILLMLTVANILAGKIVMGGDRYLYYFFASLLCVATGVVYIIAPIMVSAFFNIPAFVEV
;
A
#
# COMPACT_ATOMS: atom_id res chain seq x y z
N MET A 1 1.64 24.83 -24.89
CA MET A 1 1.94 23.71 -25.81
C MET A 1 0.85 22.65 -25.84
N PHE A 2 0.22 22.29 -24.71
CA PHE A 2 -0.92 21.34 -24.69
C PHE A 2 -2.24 21.93 -25.22
N GLU A 3 -2.53 23.22 -24.95
CA GLU A 3 -3.78 23.87 -25.42
C GLU A 3 -3.91 23.92 -26.96
N ASP A 4 -2.82 24.21 -27.68
CA ASP A 4 -2.79 24.27 -29.16
C ASP A 4 -3.02 22.88 -29.81
N VAL A 5 -2.66 21.79 -29.13
CA VAL A 5 -2.93 20.42 -29.62
C VAL A 5 -4.38 20.02 -29.37
N THR A 6 -4.94 20.40 -28.21
CA THR A 6 -6.34 20.12 -27.86
C THR A 6 -7.33 20.86 -28.76
N GLU A 7 -7.05 22.13 -29.10
CA GLU A 7 -7.88 22.90 -30.03
C GLU A 7 -7.84 22.36 -31.45
N ARG A 8 -6.66 21.93 -31.94
CA ARG A 8 -6.53 21.30 -33.27
C ARG A 8 -7.27 19.97 -33.36
N LEU A 9 -7.23 19.15 -32.30
CA LEU A 9 -7.98 17.89 -32.24
C LEU A 9 -9.49 18.12 -32.16
N ARG A 10 -9.93 19.15 -31.42
CA ARG A 10 -11.34 19.54 -31.30
C ARG A 10 -11.90 20.11 -32.61
N ALA A 11 -11.08 20.85 -33.37
CA ALA A 11 -11.43 21.34 -34.70
C ALA A 11 -11.51 20.23 -35.76
N ALA A 12 -10.66 19.20 -35.65
CA ALA A 12 -10.65 18.06 -36.57
C ALA A 12 -11.81 17.07 -36.34
N ASN A 13 -12.32 16.94 -35.10
CA ASN A 13 -13.33 15.96 -34.71
C ASN A 13 -14.67 16.58 -34.27
N GLN A 14 -15.20 17.55 -35.03
CA GLN A 14 -16.55 18.11 -34.82
C GLN A 14 -16.83 18.56 -33.37
N GLY A 15 -15.83 19.10 -32.67
CA GLY A 15 -15.99 19.57 -31.29
C GLY A 15 -15.76 18.53 -30.19
N LYS A 16 -15.48 17.26 -30.52
CA LYS A 16 -15.24 16.17 -29.55
C LYS A 16 -13.80 15.67 -29.60
N ILE A 17 -13.17 15.44 -28.45
CA ILE A 17 -11.84 14.82 -28.40
C ILE A 17 -12.03 13.31 -28.64
N PRO A 18 -11.21 12.64 -29.49
CA PRO A 18 -11.28 11.20 -29.62
C PRO A 18 -11.00 10.55 -28.25
N PHE A 19 -11.84 9.58 -27.85
CA PHE A 19 -11.81 8.91 -26.53
C PHE A 19 -12.27 9.75 -25.32
N GLU A 20 -12.86 10.94 -25.49
CA GLU A 20 -13.41 11.75 -24.37
C GLU A 20 -14.51 11.00 -23.60
N GLU A 21 -15.49 10.43 -24.30
CA GLU A 21 -16.57 9.64 -23.70
C GLU A 21 -16.04 8.35 -23.03
N GLN A 22 -14.97 7.75 -23.56
CA GLN A 22 -14.34 6.56 -22.95
C GLN A 22 -13.51 6.93 -21.72
N ALA A 23 -12.81 8.06 -21.75
CA ALA A 23 -12.07 8.60 -20.61
C ALA A 23 -13.01 9.04 -19.49
N GLU A 24 -14.15 9.65 -19.83
CA GLU A 24 -15.22 9.99 -18.88
C GLU A 24 -15.86 8.72 -18.29
N ALA A 25 -16.17 7.72 -19.12
CA ALA A 25 -16.71 6.44 -18.66
C ALA A 25 -15.72 5.69 -17.74
N LEU A 26 -14.42 5.69 -18.08
CA LEU A 26 -13.36 5.13 -17.23
C LEU A 26 -13.18 5.94 -15.94
N GLY A 27 -13.33 7.27 -16.01
CA GLY A 27 -13.32 8.16 -14.85
C GLY A 27 -14.49 7.89 -13.90
N ASP A 28 -15.70 7.71 -14.44
CA ASP A 28 -16.92 7.40 -13.69
C ASP A 28 -16.91 5.99 -13.11
N LEU A 29 -16.37 5.00 -13.83
CA LEU A 29 -16.12 3.66 -13.31
C LEU A 29 -15.12 3.69 -12.16
N ARG A 30 -13.99 4.41 -12.34
CA ARG A 30 -12.97 4.55 -11.29
C ARG A 30 -13.53 5.26 -10.06
N SER A 31 -14.28 6.35 -10.23
CA SER A 31 -14.89 7.08 -9.10
C SER A 31 -15.88 6.19 -8.36
N THR A 32 -16.73 5.45 -9.08
CA THR A 32 -17.71 4.53 -8.49
C THR A 32 -17.03 3.40 -7.72
N ILE A 33 -15.94 2.82 -8.24
CA ILE A 33 -15.17 1.79 -7.54
C ILE A 33 -14.53 2.36 -6.26
N LEU A 34 -13.94 3.55 -6.35
CA LEU A 34 -13.32 4.22 -5.19
C LEU A 34 -14.36 4.60 -4.13
N GLU A 35 -15.51 5.13 -4.55
CA GLU A 35 -16.63 5.45 -3.67
C GLU A 35 -17.16 4.18 -2.98
N ASN A 36 -17.35 3.09 -3.72
CA ASN A 36 -17.79 1.82 -3.14
C ASN A 36 -16.79 1.26 -2.12
N LYS A 37 -15.48 1.37 -2.40
CA LYS A 37 -14.42 0.88 -1.51
C LYS A 37 -14.38 1.63 -0.17
N LYS A 38 -14.65 2.94 -0.19
CA LYS A 38 -14.67 3.80 1.00
C LYS A 38 -16.01 3.81 1.74
N MET A 39 -17.09 3.42 1.05
CA MET A 39 -18.46 3.58 1.53
C MET A 39 -18.66 2.95 2.91
N GLU A 40 -18.19 1.72 3.12
CA GLU A 40 -18.47 0.98 4.36
C GLU A 40 -17.78 1.60 5.59
N GLN A 41 -16.53 2.03 5.43
CA GLN A 41 -15.80 2.71 6.50
C GLN A 41 -16.42 4.08 6.81
N ASP A 42 -16.74 4.85 5.77
CA ASP A 42 -17.37 6.17 5.92
C ASP A 42 -18.79 6.08 6.49
N LEU A 43 -19.54 5.01 6.18
CA LEU A 43 -20.84 4.74 6.80
C LEU A 43 -20.68 4.50 8.31
N LEU A 44 -19.67 3.74 8.72
CA LEU A 44 -19.38 3.53 10.14
C LEU A 44 -19.02 4.84 10.85
N PHE A 45 -18.24 5.73 10.23
CA PHE A 45 -17.96 7.05 10.80
C PHE A 45 -19.21 7.94 10.87
N MET A 46 -20.00 8.00 9.79
CA MET A 46 -21.23 8.78 9.73
C MET A 46 -22.22 8.31 10.80
N TYR A 47 -22.44 7.00 10.95
CA TYR A 47 -23.34 6.47 11.98
C TYR A 47 -22.81 6.60 13.39
N THR A 48 -21.49 6.52 13.58
CA THR A 48 -20.90 6.83 14.89
C THR A 48 -21.15 8.31 15.23
N TYR A 49 -21.04 9.21 14.25
CA TYR A 49 -21.39 10.61 14.42
C TYR A 49 -22.87 10.82 14.74
N MET A 50 -23.77 10.24 13.93
CA MET A 50 -25.22 10.33 14.16
C MET A 50 -25.61 9.79 15.55
N ALA A 51 -25.09 8.63 15.93
CA ALA A 51 -25.36 8.03 17.24
C ALA A 51 -24.78 8.87 18.40
N ALA A 52 -23.64 9.53 18.18
CA ALA A 52 -23.05 10.41 19.18
C ALA A 52 -23.89 11.69 19.35
N ILE A 53 -24.34 12.33 18.28
CA ILE A 53 -25.15 13.55 18.37
C ILE A 53 -26.58 13.27 18.86
N THR A 54 -27.14 12.07 18.65
CA THR A 54 -28.46 11.70 19.21
C THR A 54 -28.43 11.53 20.73
N THR A 55 -27.24 11.55 21.36
CA THR A 55 -27.15 11.61 22.84
C THR A 55 -27.43 13.00 23.39
N SER A 56 -27.25 14.05 22.59
CA SER A 56 -27.91 15.35 22.82
C SER A 56 -29.34 15.23 22.32
N THR A 57 -30.31 15.85 22.98
CA THR A 57 -31.73 15.86 22.59
C THR A 57 -31.96 16.68 21.31
N VAL A 58 -31.30 16.30 20.22
CA VAL A 58 -31.36 16.94 18.90
C VAL A 58 -32.59 16.47 18.16
N THR A 59 -33.20 17.41 17.43
CA THR A 59 -34.35 17.12 16.59
C THR A 59 -33.90 16.46 15.27
N ARG A 60 -34.79 15.73 14.61
CA ARG A 60 -34.50 15.12 13.30
C ARG A 60 -33.89 16.12 12.28
N PRO A 61 -34.41 17.35 12.11
CA PRO A 61 -33.78 18.32 11.22
C PRO A 61 -32.34 18.65 11.56
N GLU A 62 -32.01 18.75 12.85
CA GLU A 62 -30.65 18.99 13.32
C GLU A 62 -29.74 17.79 13.05
N ILE A 63 -30.23 16.56 13.25
CA ILE A 63 -29.48 15.33 12.92
C ILE A 63 -29.06 15.35 11.45
N PHE A 64 -30.01 15.62 10.54
CA PHE A 64 -29.71 15.67 9.10
C PHE A 64 -28.82 16.86 8.73
N GLN A 65 -29.03 18.03 9.35
CA GLN A 65 -28.21 19.21 9.12
C GLN A 65 -26.76 18.97 9.54
N TYR A 66 -26.51 18.62 10.80
CA TYR A 66 -25.15 18.40 11.32
C TYR A 66 -24.44 17.25 10.60
N THR A 67 -25.17 16.21 10.19
CA THR A 67 -24.59 15.09 9.44
C THR A 67 -24.24 15.49 8.00
N SER A 68 -25.03 16.39 7.38
CA SER A 68 -24.80 16.88 6.02
C SER A 68 -23.59 17.81 5.90
N GLU A 69 -23.25 18.52 6.97
CA GLU A 69 -22.10 19.45 7.02
C GLU A 69 -20.75 18.70 7.09
N ARG A 70 -20.76 17.38 7.39
CA ARG A 70 -19.57 16.53 7.40
C ARG A 70 -19.19 16.04 6.01
N PHE A 71 -18.75 16.96 5.14
CA PHE A 71 -18.30 16.64 3.78
C PHE A 71 -17.11 15.67 3.70
N GLU A 72 -16.45 15.41 4.82
CA GLU A 72 -15.35 14.47 4.90
C GLU A 72 -15.77 13.00 4.71
N TYR A 73 -17.06 12.68 4.88
CA TYR A 73 -17.62 11.35 4.68
C TYR A 73 -18.40 11.33 3.35
N ILE A 74 -18.15 10.33 2.51
CA ILE A 74 -18.87 10.20 1.23
C ILE A 74 -20.40 10.10 1.43
N PRO A 75 -20.92 9.29 2.38
CA PRO A 75 -22.36 9.19 2.66
C PRO A 75 -23.02 10.53 3.03
N SER A 76 -22.30 11.42 3.72
CA SER A 76 -22.81 12.74 4.11
C SER A 76 -23.21 13.60 2.90
N ARG A 77 -22.60 13.38 1.72
CA ARG A 77 -23.03 14.06 0.47
C ARG A 77 -24.44 13.65 0.05
N TYR A 78 -24.85 12.42 0.35
CA TYR A 78 -26.20 11.94 0.08
C TYR A 78 -27.19 12.45 1.12
N ILE A 79 -26.79 12.47 2.40
CA ILE A 79 -27.58 13.12 3.46
C ILE A 79 -27.79 14.61 3.17
N ALA A 80 -26.79 15.30 2.62
CA ALA A 80 -26.94 16.69 2.17
C ALA A 80 -27.96 16.84 1.03
N LYS A 81 -28.07 15.87 0.12
CA LYS A 81 -29.14 15.87 -0.90
C LYS A 81 -30.51 15.70 -0.27
N VAL A 82 -30.64 14.80 0.71
CA VAL A 82 -31.88 14.61 1.49
C VAL A 82 -32.25 15.92 2.20
N GLN A 83 -31.31 16.54 2.90
CA GLN A 83 -31.54 17.80 3.61
C GLN A 83 -31.98 18.93 2.68
N ARG A 84 -31.40 19.04 1.47
CA ARG A 84 -31.83 20.02 0.46
C ARG A 84 -33.24 19.77 -0.06
N LEU A 85 -33.66 18.52 -0.22
CA LEU A 85 -35.02 18.18 -0.64
C LEU A 85 -36.03 18.52 0.46
N VAL A 86 -35.69 18.25 1.72
CA VAL A 86 -36.58 18.55 2.85
C VAL A 86 -36.65 20.06 3.09
N ALA A 87 -35.51 20.72 3.33
CA ALA A 87 -35.45 22.14 3.66
C ALA A 87 -35.82 23.05 2.49
N GLY A 88 -35.43 22.69 1.26
CA GLY A 88 -35.66 23.52 0.09
C GLY A 88 -37.01 23.26 -0.62
N TRP A 89 -37.48 22.01 -0.62
CA TRP A 89 -38.65 21.60 -1.42
C TRP A 89 -39.84 21.14 -0.55
N GLY A 90 -39.73 21.20 0.78
CA GLY A 90 -40.80 20.83 1.71
C GLY A 90 -41.18 19.35 1.69
N GLN A 91 -40.29 18.49 1.20
CA GLN A 91 -40.52 17.03 1.16
C GLN A 91 -40.45 16.43 2.57
N ASN A 92 -41.21 15.36 2.81
CA ASN A 92 -41.07 14.56 4.02
C ASN A 92 -39.72 13.81 4.01
N TYR A 93 -39.10 13.62 5.18
CA TYR A 93 -37.81 12.92 5.31
C TYR A 93 -37.83 11.52 4.68
N SER A 94 -38.90 10.74 4.88
CA SER A 94 -39.02 9.40 4.30
C SER A 94 -39.06 9.40 2.77
N ASN A 95 -39.85 10.29 2.16
CA ASN A 95 -39.89 10.46 0.71
C ASN A 95 -38.55 10.96 0.14
N ALA A 96 -37.91 11.91 0.81
CA ALA A 96 -36.61 12.43 0.40
C ALA A 96 -35.51 11.35 0.48
N LEU A 97 -35.51 10.53 1.54
CA LEU A 97 -34.60 9.39 1.68
C LEU A 97 -34.79 8.37 0.55
N ARG A 98 -36.03 7.98 0.23
CA ARG A 98 -36.35 7.06 -0.88
C ARG A 98 -35.89 7.63 -2.24
N ALA A 99 -36.18 8.91 -2.50
CA ALA A 99 -35.79 9.57 -3.74
C ALA A 99 -34.26 9.62 -3.94
N VAL A 100 -33.50 9.79 -2.85
CA VAL A 100 -32.03 9.70 -2.90
C VAL A 100 -31.57 8.25 -3.03
N ALA A 101 -32.22 7.31 -2.34
CA ALA A 101 -31.91 5.87 -2.41
C ALA A 101 -32.07 5.30 -3.83
N GLU A 102 -33.09 5.71 -4.58
CA GLU A 102 -33.29 5.31 -5.99
C GLU A 102 -32.15 5.76 -6.91
N ARG A 103 -31.47 6.85 -6.54
CA ARG A 103 -30.34 7.42 -7.30
C ARG A 103 -28.97 6.98 -6.78
N CYS A 104 -28.93 6.16 -5.73
CA CYS A 104 -27.69 5.63 -5.17
C CYS A 104 -27.21 4.41 -5.98
N ARG A 105 -25.96 4.46 -6.47
CA ARG A 105 -25.32 3.32 -7.15
C ARG A 105 -24.82 2.25 -6.18
N ASN A 106 -24.51 2.62 -4.94
CA ASN A 106 -24.03 1.70 -3.91
C ASN A 106 -25.21 1.01 -3.21
N GLY A 107 -25.23 -0.32 -3.26
CA GLY A 107 -26.30 -1.14 -2.67
C GLY A 107 -26.41 -1.03 -1.15
N THR A 108 -25.29 -0.91 -0.43
CA THR A 108 -25.27 -0.78 1.04
C THR A 108 -25.91 0.54 1.48
N LEU A 109 -25.53 1.65 0.84
CA LEU A 109 -26.10 2.96 1.12
C LEU A 109 -27.58 3.03 0.71
N GLN A 110 -27.95 2.50 -0.47
CA GLN A 110 -29.34 2.43 -0.90
C GLN A 110 -30.21 1.68 0.11
N SER A 111 -29.75 0.50 0.55
CA SER A 111 -30.44 -0.33 1.54
C SER A 111 -30.59 0.42 2.88
N MET A 112 -29.54 1.10 3.33
CA MET A 112 -29.56 1.92 4.54
C MET A 112 -30.57 3.08 4.46
N LEU A 113 -30.57 3.85 3.38
CA LEU A 113 -31.50 4.98 3.21
C LEU A 113 -32.97 4.51 3.20
N ASN A 114 -33.23 3.36 2.55
CA ASN A 114 -34.55 2.74 2.56
C ASN A 114 -34.96 2.23 3.95
N ARG A 115 -34.04 1.61 4.70
CA ARG A 115 -34.29 1.22 6.11
C ARG A 115 -34.63 2.43 6.96
N TYR A 116 -33.91 3.54 6.80
CA TYR A 116 -34.17 4.74 7.56
C TYR A 116 -35.52 5.39 7.18
N ALA A 117 -35.86 5.43 5.89
CA ALA A 117 -37.16 5.89 5.44
C ALA A 117 -38.32 5.08 6.04
N ASN A 118 -38.22 3.74 6.01
CA ASN A 118 -39.21 2.85 6.60
C ASN A 118 -39.34 3.04 8.12
N SER A 119 -38.23 3.28 8.82
CA SER A 119 -38.22 3.53 10.27
C SER A 119 -38.96 4.83 10.61
N ILE A 120 -38.74 5.88 9.81
CA ILE A 120 -39.42 7.16 9.96
C ILE A 120 -40.93 7.01 9.71
N ASP A 121 -41.33 6.29 8.65
CA ASP A 121 -42.74 6.02 8.34
C ASP A 121 -43.43 5.20 9.45
N SER A 122 -42.67 4.32 10.11
CA SER A 122 -43.16 3.46 11.20
C SER A 122 -43.18 4.16 12.56
N GLY A 123 -42.75 5.42 12.65
CA GLY A 123 -42.76 6.20 13.90
C GLY A 123 -41.74 5.77 14.94
N VAL A 124 -40.71 5.03 14.56
CA VAL A 124 -39.61 4.63 15.47
C VAL A 124 -38.77 5.88 15.82
N PRO A 125 -38.40 6.08 17.10
CA PRO A 125 -37.48 7.13 17.50
C PRO A 125 -36.14 7.08 16.74
N ASP A 126 -35.60 8.24 16.37
CA ASP A 126 -34.38 8.32 15.55
C ASP A 126 -33.15 7.77 16.29
N ASP A 127 -33.06 7.98 17.61
CA ASP A 127 -32.00 7.46 18.48
C ASP A 127 -31.98 5.92 18.55
N ASP A 128 -33.15 5.30 18.74
CA ASP A 128 -33.30 3.84 18.76
C ASP A 128 -32.90 3.21 17.40
N PHE A 129 -33.37 3.81 16.31
CA PHE A 129 -33.03 3.34 14.96
C PHE A 129 -31.53 3.49 14.68
N ILE A 130 -30.95 4.68 14.92
CA ILE A 130 -29.54 4.97 14.63
C ILE A 130 -28.62 4.09 15.48
N GLY A 131 -28.94 3.87 16.76
CA GLY A 131 -28.18 2.98 17.64
C GLY A 131 -28.18 1.53 17.15
N THR A 132 -29.35 1.02 16.75
CA THR A 132 -29.49 -0.34 16.19
C THR A 132 -28.75 -0.45 14.87
N GLU A 133 -28.88 0.54 13.99
CA GLU A 133 -28.27 0.55 12.67
C GLU A 133 -26.74 0.71 12.73
N LEU A 134 -26.19 1.46 13.71
CA LEU A 134 -24.75 1.50 13.98
C LEU A 134 -24.21 0.10 14.31
N SER A 135 -24.93 -0.70 15.11
CA SER A 135 -24.52 -2.07 15.43
C SER A 135 -24.52 -2.99 14.19
N SER A 136 -25.51 -2.82 13.32
CA SER A 136 -25.63 -3.54 12.05
C SER A 136 -24.49 -3.16 11.10
N ILE A 137 -24.23 -1.87 10.91
CA ILE A 137 -23.14 -1.37 10.06
C ILE A 137 -21.77 -1.79 10.60
N ARG A 138 -21.58 -1.81 11.92
CA ARG A 138 -20.36 -2.34 12.54
C ARG A 138 -20.12 -3.81 12.17
N SER A 139 -21.18 -4.62 12.20
CA SER A 139 -21.11 -6.04 11.80
C SER A 139 -20.81 -6.20 10.30
N ILE A 140 -21.48 -5.43 9.45
CA ILE A 140 -21.26 -5.43 7.98
C ILE A 140 -19.82 -5.03 7.66
N TYR A 141 -19.33 -3.94 8.26
CA TYR A 141 -17.96 -3.47 8.09
C TYR A 141 -16.94 -4.52 8.56
N ARG A 142 -17.15 -5.13 9.74
CA ARG A 142 -16.30 -6.21 10.25
C ARG A 142 -16.23 -7.36 9.24
N ASN A 143 -17.39 -7.85 8.78
CA ASN A 143 -17.47 -8.98 7.87
C ASN A 143 -16.79 -8.70 6.53
N SER A 144 -17.06 -7.55 5.93
CA SER A 144 -16.44 -7.13 4.67
C SER A 144 -14.92 -6.96 4.80
N PHE A 145 -14.46 -6.34 5.90
CA PHE A 145 -13.04 -6.18 6.18
C PHE A 145 -12.34 -7.54 6.36
N GLU A 146 -12.95 -8.47 7.09
CA GLU A 146 -12.42 -9.82 7.28
C GLU A 146 -12.36 -10.62 5.98
N GLN A 147 -13.41 -10.54 5.15
CA GLN A 147 -13.43 -11.15 3.83
C GLN A 147 -12.31 -10.58 2.94
N GLY A 148 -12.10 -9.26 2.98
CA GLY A 148 -11.02 -8.59 2.26
C GLY A 148 -9.62 -9.05 2.72
N ILE A 149 -9.40 -9.23 4.03
CA ILE A 149 -8.14 -9.80 4.54
C ILE A 149 -7.93 -11.24 4.03
N GLU A 150 -8.98 -12.06 4.04
CA GLU A 150 -8.88 -13.45 3.58
C GLU A 150 -8.57 -13.54 2.08
N LEU A 151 -9.24 -12.71 1.27
CA LEU A 151 -8.96 -12.55 -0.16
C LEU A 151 -7.52 -12.08 -0.38
N LEU A 152 -7.07 -11.07 0.36
CA LEU A 152 -5.70 -10.55 0.29
C LEU A 152 -4.66 -11.63 0.59
N LYS A 153 -4.92 -12.50 1.58
CA LYS A 153 -4.04 -13.63 1.88
C LYS A 153 -3.94 -14.60 0.71
N LYS A 154 -5.09 -15.06 0.18
CA LYS A 154 -5.14 -16.03 -0.93
C LYS A 154 -4.46 -15.48 -2.18
N TRP A 155 -4.69 -14.21 -2.51
CA TRP A 155 -4.07 -13.56 -3.64
C TRP A 155 -2.58 -13.26 -3.44
N GLY A 156 -2.16 -12.97 -2.21
CA GLY A 156 -0.74 -12.86 -1.85
C GLY A 156 0.02 -14.17 -2.06
N ASP A 157 -0.53 -15.28 -1.57
CA ASP A 157 0.05 -16.62 -1.78
C ASP A 157 0.09 -16.99 -3.27
N ALA A 158 -0.99 -16.71 -4.00
CA ALA A 158 -1.05 -16.93 -5.46
C ALA A 158 -0.04 -16.05 -6.23
N TYR A 159 0.13 -14.79 -5.83
CA TYR A 159 1.10 -13.87 -6.44
C TYR A 159 2.54 -14.39 -6.31
N ILE A 160 2.93 -14.84 -5.11
CA ILE A 160 4.27 -15.41 -4.89
C ILE A 160 4.48 -16.65 -5.78
N ALA A 161 3.47 -17.53 -5.86
CA ALA A 161 3.54 -18.73 -6.69
C ALA A 161 3.63 -18.41 -8.19
N MET A 162 2.84 -17.44 -8.67
CA MET A 162 2.87 -17.00 -10.07
C MET A 162 4.21 -16.36 -10.43
N LEU A 163 4.78 -15.51 -9.56
CA LEU A 163 6.09 -14.92 -9.78
C LEU A 163 7.20 -15.96 -9.79
N LEU A 164 7.17 -16.93 -8.88
CA LEU A 164 8.14 -18.03 -8.86
C LEU A 164 8.07 -18.84 -10.16
N SER A 165 6.86 -19.18 -10.62
CA SER A 165 6.65 -19.86 -11.89
C SER A 165 7.18 -19.05 -13.08
N GLY A 166 6.88 -17.74 -13.11
CA GLY A 166 7.40 -16.81 -14.12
C GLY A 166 8.94 -16.74 -14.11
N ALA A 167 9.55 -16.71 -12.93
CA ALA A 167 11.01 -16.74 -12.79
C ALA A 167 11.60 -18.06 -13.31
N LEU A 168 10.96 -19.21 -13.07
CA LEU A 168 11.37 -20.50 -13.63
C LEU A 168 11.28 -20.53 -15.16
N VAL A 169 10.20 -19.99 -15.75
CA VAL A 169 10.08 -19.86 -17.20
C VAL A 169 11.21 -18.99 -17.77
N ALA A 170 11.51 -17.87 -17.12
CA ALA A 170 12.60 -16.99 -17.52
C ALA A 170 13.99 -17.67 -17.42
N ILE A 171 14.18 -18.57 -16.44
CA ILE A 171 15.37 -19.42 -16.33
C ILE A 171 15.44 -20.42 -17.48
N ILE A 172 14.33 -21.08 -17.82
CA ILE A 172 14.29 -22.04 -18.93
C ILE A 172 14.63 -21.35 -20.25
N ILE A 173 14.10 -20.14 -20.48
CA ILE A 173 14.43 -19.33 -21.66
C ILE A 173 15.91 -18.95 -21.66
N MET A 174 16.47 -18.56 -20.50
CA MET A 174 17.90 -18.28 -20.36
C MET A 174 18.77 -19.48 -20.76
N ILE A 175 18.46 -20.67 -20.26
CA ILE A 175 19.18 -21.91 -20.59
C ILE A 175 19.00 -22.25 -22.07
N SER A 176 17.79 -22.09 -22.60
CA SER A 176 17.51 -22.36 -24.01
C SER A 176 18.31 -21.45 -24.94
N VAL A 177 18.37 -20.16 -24.65
CA VAL A 177 19.21 -19.20 -25.40
C VAL A 177 20.70 -19.55 -25.27
N ALA A 178 21.14 -19.96 -24.08
CA ALA A 178 22.52 -20.35 -23.83
C ALA A 178 22.96 -21.60 -24.63
N ILE A 179 22.07 -22.58 -24.80
CA ILE A 179 22.36 -23.86 -25.48
C ILE A 179 22.16 -23.76 -26.99
N TYR A 180 21.06 -23.16 -27.43
CA TYR A 180 20.63 -23.22 -28.83
C TYR A 180 21.02 -22.00 -29.67
N ALA A 181 21.47 -20.90 -29.04
CA ALA A 181 21.81 -19.62 -29.68
C ALA A 181 20.94 -19.32 -30.93
N PRO A 182 19.59 -19.35 -30.82
CA PRO A 182 18.73 -19.40 -31.99
C PRO A 182 18.76 -18.08 -32.77
N ASP A 183 18.52 -18.15 -34.08
CA ASP A 183 18.09 -16.98 -34.86
C ASP A 183 16.81 -16.41 -34.20
N GLY A 184 16.94 -15.31 -33.45
CA GLY A 184 15.84 -14.72 -32.67
C GLY A 184 16.02 -14.66 -31.15
N ILE A 185 17.26 -14.63 -30.63
CA ILE A 185 17.57 -14.37 -29.20
C ILE A 185 16.71 -13.23 -28.63
N GLU A 186 16.61 -12.10 -29.33
CA GLU A 186 15.82 -10.96 -28.89
C GLU A 186 14.33 -11.30 -28.68
N SER A 187 13.75 -12.11 -29.56
CA SER A 187 12.35 -12.54 -29.45
C SER A 187 12.13 -13.42 -28.21
N ALA A 188 13.04 -14.36 -27.96
CA ALA A 188 12.97 -15.22 -26.78
C ALA A 188 13.09 -14.42 -25.48
N LEU A 189 14.07 -13.52 -25.38
CA LEU A 189 14.26 -12.67 -24.20
C LEU A 189 13.09 -11.69 -24.00
N ASN A 190 12.58 -11.09 -25.08
CA ASN A 190 11.41 -10.21 -25.02
C ASN A 190 10.14 -10.93 -24.56
N SER A 191 9.95 -12.19 -24.97
CA SER A 191 8.82 -13.00 -24.50
C SER A 191 8.88 -13.23 -22.99
N SER A 192 10.07 -13.46 -22.45
CA SER A 192 10.30 -13.62 -21.00
C SER A 192 9.97 -12.33 -20.23
N TYR A 193 10.47 -11.18 -20.72
CA TYR A 193 10.15 -9.88 -20.13
C TYR A 193 8.63 -9.63 -20.09
N LEU A 194 7.94 -9.94 -21.19
CA LEU A 194 6.50 -9.77 -21.29
C LEU A 194 5.75 -10.67 -20.30
N ILE A 195 6.15 -11.93 -20.16
CA ILE A 195 5.54 -12.87 -19.22
C ILE A 195 5.68 -12.37 -17.78
N ILE A 196 6.90 -11.99 -17.37
CA ILE A 196 7.14 -11.50 -15.99
C ILE A 196 6.40 -10.19 -15.74
N LEU A 197 6.40 -9.27 -16.70
CA LEU A 197 5.66 -8.02 -16.60
C LEU A 197 4.15 -8.27 -16.50
N ALA A 198 3.60 -9.16 -17.33
CA ALA A 198 2.18 -9.50 -17.33
C ALA A 198 1.75 -10.13 -16.00
N ILE A 199 2.51 -11.10 -15.49
CA ILE A 199 2.27 -11.72 -14.18
C ILE A 199 2.36 -10.67 -13.06
N SER A 200 3.36 -9.80 -13.10
CA SER A 200 3.55 -8.75 -12.09
C SER A 200 2.39 -7.77 -12.09
N ILE A 201 2.00 -7.22 -13.24
CA ILE A 201 0.89 -6.27 -13.35
C ILE A 201 -0.41 -6.93 -12.94
N PHE A 202 -0.70 -8.13 -13.43
CA PHE A 202 -1.91 -8.88 -13.10
C PHE A 202 -1.99 -9.16 -11.60
N GLY A 203 -0.92 -9.70 -11.00
CA GLY A 203 -0.87 -10.00 -9.58
C GLY A 203 -1.01 -8.76 -8.70
N LEU A 204 -0.31 -7.67 -9.04
CA LEU A 204 -0.40 -6.39 -8.33
C LEU A 204 -1.81 -5.79 -8.40
N PHE A 205 -2.45 -5.85 -9.57
CA PHE A 205 -3.80 -5.35 -9.78
C PHE A 205 -4.83 -6.09 -8.91
N ILE A 206 -4.78 -7.42 -8.92
CA ILE A 206 -5.71 -8.24 -8.14
C ILE A 206 -5.49 -8.06 -6.63
N MET A 207 -4.24 -8.01 -6.18
CA MET A 207 -3.94 -7.70 -4.77
C MET A 207 -4.48 -6.32 -4.38
N TYR A 208 -4.27 -5.30 -5.20
CA TYR A 208 -4.75 -3.94 -4.92
C TYR A 208 -6.28 -3.88 -4.78
N GLN A 209 -7.00 -4.69 -5.57
CA GLN A 209 -8.46 -4.80 -5.47
C GLN A 209 -8.89 -5.49 -4.16
N ALA A 210 -8.14 -6.50 -3.70
CA ALA A 210 -8.46 -7.25 -2.48
C ALA A 210 -8.17 -6.49 -1.17
N VAL A 211 -7.22 -5.53 -1.17
CA VAL A 211 -6.87 -4.75 0.03
C VAL A 211 -8.06 -3.87 0.47
N PRO A 212 -8.59 -4.01 1.70
CA PRO A 212 -9.57 -3.08 2.25
C PRO A 212 -9.01 -1.66 2.33
N ASP A 213 -9.79 -0.64 1.94
CA ASP A 213 -9.35 0.74 2.10
C ASP A 213 -9.39 1.13 3.59
N ASP A 214 -8.24 1.48 4.13
CA ASP A 214 -8.08 1.83 5.54
C ASP A 214 -6.81 2.68 5.71
N PRO A 215 -6.90 4.00 5.52
CA PRO A 215 -5.76 4.90 5.66
C PRO A 215 -5.29 4.95 7.12
N ARG A 216 -3.99 4.74 7.34
CA ARG A 216 -3.38 4.80 8.68
C ARG A 216 -3.16 6.25 9.13
N THR A 217 -2.62 7.08 8.24
CA THR A 217 -2.26 8.47 8.52
C THR A 217 -3.29 9.45 7.96
N HIS A 218 -3.44 10.61 8.61
CA HIS A 218 -4.32 11.67 8.11
C HIS A 218 -3.65 12.48 6.99
N GLY A 219 -4.46 13.04 6.07
CA GLY A 219 -3.96 13.83 4.94
C GLY A 219 -3.69 15.32 5.23
N LEU A 220 -3.64 15.75 6.50
CA LEU A 220 -3.46 17.16 6.86
C LEU A 220 -2.10 17.69 6.38
N THR A 221 -2.12 18.82 5.67
CA THR A 221 -0.92 19.46 5.12
C THR A 221 -0.17 20.29 6.16
N GLU A 222 -0.91 21.00 7.02
CA GLU A 222 -0.39 21.98 7.98
C GLU A 222 0.29 21.37 9.21
N ILE A 223 -0.26 20.28 9.74
CA ILE A 223 0.20 19.66 11.01
C ILE A 223 0.36 18.16 10.78
N CYS A 224 1.45 17.59 11.27
CA CYS A 224 1.75 16.17 11.18
C CYS A 224 2.51 15.67 12.41
N SER A 225 2.62 14.35 12.52
CA SER A 225 3.52 13.73 13.50
C SER A 225 4.97 14.18 13.29
N ARG A 226 5.77 14.18 14.36
CA ARG A 226 7.19 14.56 14.30
C ARG A 226 7.95 13.71 13.29
N GLU A 227 7.68 12.42 13.27
CA GLU A 227 8.27 11.42 12.38
C GLU A 227 7.89 11.70 10.92
N GLN A 228 6.60 11.91 10.63
CA GLN A 228 6.12 12.32 9.30
C GLN A 228 6.77 13.64 8.83
N GLY A 229 6.96 14.60 9.72
CA GLY A 229 7.63 15.86 9.42
C GLY A 229 9.13 15.72 9.15
N VAL A 230 9.79 14.75 9.79
CA VAL A 230 11.18 14.38 9.49
C VAL A 230 11.27 13.67 8.15
N ILE A 231 10.38 12.70 7.89
CA ILE A 231 10.29 11.98 6.61
C ILE A 231 10.10 12.98 5.46
N ARG A 232 9.13 13.89 5.53
CA ARG A 232 8.87 14.89 4.48
C ARG A 232 10.08 15.80 4.20
N ARG A 233 10.90 16.09 5.21
CA ARG A 233 12.13 16.88 5.06
C ARG A 233 13.24 16.06 4.42
N LEU A 234 13.46 14.85 4.93
CA LEU A 234 14.48 13.94 4.41
C LEU A 234 14.16 13.48 2.98
N GLU A 235 12.89 13.29 2.63
CA GLU A 235 12.43 12.88 1.30
C GLU A 235 12.86 13.89 0.22
N ARG A 236 12.74 15.20 0.50
CA ARG A 236 13.17 16.27 -0.43
C ARG A 236 14.67 16.27 -0.70
N LEU A 237 15.47 15.70 0.20
CA LEU A 237 16.93 15.64 0.07
C LEU A 237 17.38 14.28 -0.47
N ILE A 238 16.93 13.19 0.14
CA ILE A 238 17.39 11.83 -0.14
C ILE A 238 16.91 11.35 -1.52
N LEU A 239 15.66 11.61 -1.92
CA LEU A 239 15.17 11.15 -3.22
C LEU A 239 15.97 11.69 -4.42
N PRO A 240 16.19 13.02 -4.56
CA PRO A 240 16.97 13.53 -5.68
C PRO A 240 18.44 13.08 -5.61
N ILE A 241 19.02 12.96 -4.40
CA ILE A 241 20.38 12.45 -4.23
C ILE A 241 20.48 10.99 -4.68
N THR A 242 19.56 10.12 -4.24
CA THR A 242 19.53 8.70 -4.64
C THR A 242 19.31 8.57 -6.14
N ALA A 243 18.44 9.39 -6.74
CA ALA A 243 18.23 9.40 -8.19
C ALA A 243 19.48 9.86 -8.94
N ALA A 244 20.16 10.92 -8.49
CA ALA A 244 21.38 11.44 -9.10
C ALA A 244 22.55 10.44 -8.99
N ILE A 245 22.75 9.84 -7.82
CA ILE A 245 23.78 8.81 -7.60
C ILE A 245 23.46 7.56 -8.43
N GLY A 246 22.20 7.10 -8.43
CA GLY A 246 21.76 5.96 -9.22
C GLY A 246 22.02 6.18 -10.72
N LEU A 247 21.63 7.34 -11.26
CA LEU A 247 21.87 7.69 -12.66
C LEU A 247 23.36 7.78 -12.98
N MET A 248 24.16 8.41 -12.11
CA MET A 248 25.61 8.50 -12.29
C MET A 248 26.26 7.12 -12.37
N LEU A 249 25.89 6.20 -11.46
CA LEU A 249 26.43 4.84 -11.44
C LEU A 249 26.04 4.04 -12.69
N VAL A 250 24.81 4.23 -13.20
CA VAL A 250 24.38 3.64 -14.48
C VAL A 250 25.21 4.18 -15.64
N LEU A 251 25.46 5.50 -15.69
CA LEU A 251 26.24 6.13 -16.76
C LEU A 251 27.72 5.74 -16.75
N VAL A 252 28.30 5.49 -15.57
CA VAL A 252 29.69 5.02 -15.41
C VAL A 252 29.82 3.51 -15.72
N GLY A 253 28.71 2.80 -15.90
CA GLY A 253 28.71 1.34 -16.13
C GLY A 253 29.11 0.55 -14.88
N ALA A 254 28.78 1.06 -13.69
CA ALA A 254 29.06 0.37 -12.43
C ALA A 254 28.32 -0.97 -12.36
N ASN A 255 28.87 -1.92 -11.59
CA ASN A 255 28.25 -3.22 -11.38
C ASN A 255 26.81 -3.06 -10.82
N ALA A 256 25.83 -3.69 -11.47
CA ALA A 256 24.42 -3.57 -11.11
C ALA A 256 24.13 -3.93 -9.63
N GLY A 257 24.86 -4.89 -9.06
CA GLY A 257 24.74 -5.24 -7.65
C GLY A 257 25.10 -4.08 -6.71
N ILE A 258 26.12 -3.29 -7.06
CA ILE A 258 26.52 -2.09 -6.31
C ILE A 258 25.43 -1.02 -6.43
N ILE A 259 24.82 -0.86 -7.62
CA ILE A 259 23.73 0.10 -7.85
C ILE A 259 22.54 -0.24 -6.94
N PHE A 260 22.07 -1.49 -6.96
CA PHE A 260 20.97 -1.93 -6.09
C PHE A 260 21.30 -1.78 -4.61
N LEU A 261 22.51 -2.15 -4.19
CA LEU A 261 22.95 -2.04 -2.80
C LEU A 261 22.98 -0.57 -2.33
N LEU A 262 23.56 0.33 -3.13
CA LEU A 262 23.66 1.75 -2.77
C LEU A 262 22.30 2.44 -2.76
N ILE A 263 21.44 2.18 -3.75
CA ILE A 263 20.06 2.70 -3.76
C ILE A 263 19.33 2.23 -2.50
N GLY A 264 19.43 0.94 -2.17
CA GLY A 264 18.78 0.39 -1.00
C GLY A 264 19.29 1.00 0.32
N LEU A 265 20.61 1.17 0.45
CA LEU A 265 21.24 1.76 1.64
C LEU A 265 20.93 3.26 1.80
N LEU A 266 20.87 4.01 0.70
CA LEU A 266 20.49 5.44 0.73
C LEU A 266 19.03 5.65 1.13
N LEU A 267 18.13 4.75 0.74
CA LEU A 267 16.71 4.80 1.12
C LEU A 267 16.44 4.25 2.53
N MET A 268 17.38 3.51 3.12
CA MET A 268 17.21 2.83 4.41
C MET A 268 16.80 3.78 5.56
N PRO A 269 17.40 4.99 5.74
CA PRO A 269 16.98 5.90 6.82
C PRO A 269 15.51 6.31 6.72
N LEU A 270 15.02 6.57 5.49
CA LEU A 270 13.60 6.86 5.26
C LEU A 270 12.72 5.65 5.56
N GLY A 271 13.15 4.46 5.12
CA GLY A 271 12.44 3.21 5.35
C GLY A 271 12.27 2.88 6.83
N VAL A 272 13.34 3.01 7.62
CA VAL A 272 13.34 2.72 9.06
C VAL A 272 12.45 3.70 9.82
N ILE A 273 12.59 5.02 9.57
CA ILE A 273 11.74 6.02 10.22
C ILE A 273 10.27 5.82 9.84
N GLY A 274 9.99 5.48 8.58
CA GLY A 274 8.65 5.17 8.10
C GLY A 274 8.03 3.95 8.80
N TYR A 275 8.80 2.87 8.98
CA TYR A 275 8.34 1.68 9.72
C TYR A 275 8.04 2.00 11.19
N ILE A 276 8.87 2.85 11.82
CA ILE A 276 8.66 3.29 13.21
C ILE A 276 7.41 4.17 13.34
N ASP A 277 7.19 5.13 12.44
CA ASP A 277 5.98 5.96 12.43
C ASP A 277 4.72 5.11 12.32
N ASP A 278 4.73 4.15 11.40
CA ASP A 278 3.61 3.24 11.18
C ASP A 278 3.27 2.41 12.44
N ALA A 279 4.28 1.87 13.13
CA ALA A 279 4.10 1.15 14.39
C ALA A 279 3.60 2.09 15.50
N ASN A 280 4.15 3.31 15.59
CA ASN A 280 3.74 4.30 16.58
C ASN A 280 2.28 4.74 16.38
N VAL A 281 1.83 4.93 15.14
CA VAL A 281 0.43 5.27 14.83
C VAL A 281 -0.51 4.15 15.29
N ILE A 282 -0.18 2.88 15.03
CA ILE A 282 -0.99 1.73 15.48
C ILE A 282 -1.08 1.68 17.01
N ASN A 283 0.03 1.94 17.69
CA ASN A 283 0.07 1.95 19.16
C ASN A 283 -0.76 3.11 19.74
N ARG A 284 -0.66 4.32 19.15
CA ARG A 284 -1.47 5.48 19.53
C ARG A 284 -2.97 5.22 19.32
N ASP A 285 -3.35 4.57 18.23
CA ASP A 285 -4.74 4.16 17.96
C ASP A 285 -5.27 3.20 19.04
N THR A 286 -4.43 2.27 19.49
CA THR A 286 -4.80 1.30 20.51
C THR A 286 -5.09 1.97 21.85
N ASP A 287 -4.22 2.90 22.26
CA ASP A 287 -4.39 3.65 23.52
C ASP A 287 -5.60 4.60 23.45
N PHE A 288 -5.87 5.18 22.28
CA PHE A 288 -6.92 6.17 22.12
C PHE A 288 -8.33 5.64 22.42
N ALA A 289 -8.63 4.37 22.07
CA ALA A 289 -9.95 3.79 22.37
C ALA A 289 -10.24 3.74 23.88
N THR A 290 -9.22 3.44 24.69
CA THR A 290 -9.29 3.45 26.16
C THR A 290 -9.37 4.89 26.67
N PHE A 291 -8.53 5.78 26.12
CA PHE A 291 -8.51 7.20 26.47
C PHE A 291 -9.87 7.87 26.30
N ILE A 292 -10.50 7.76 25.12
CA ILE A 292 -11.73 8.48 24.80
C ILE A 292 -12.91 7.98 25.66
N ARG A 293 -12.93 6.68 25.96
CA ARG A 293 -13.94 6.10 26.86
C ARG A 293 -13.73 6.56 28.30
N GLY A 294 -12.48 6.58 28.77
CA GLY A 294 -12.11 7.07 30.10
C GLY A 294 -12.44 8.56 30.27
N LEU A 295 -12.06 9.39 29.29
CA LEU A 295 -12.35 10.82 29.27
C LEU A 295 -13.86 11.07 29.35
N GLY A 296 -14.65 10.39 28.51
CA GLY A 296 -16.11 10.49 28.52
C GLY A 296 -16.73 10.10 29.87
N SER A 297 -16.30 8.98 30.46
CA SER A 297 -16.81 8.53 31.77
C SER A 297 -16.42 9.46 32.92
N ILE A 298 -15.24 10.08 32.90
CA ILE A 298 -14.84 11.08 33.90
C ILE A 298 -15.69 12.36 33.76
N MET A 299 -15.81 12.89 32.54
CA MET A 299 -16.62 14.07 32.26
C MET A 299 -18.09 13.85 32.65
N GLY A 300 -18.68 12.74 32.23
CA GLY A 300 -20.08 12.42 32.53
C GLY A 300 -20.32 12.08 34.00
N GLY A 301 -19.39 11.38 34.66
CA GLY A 301 -19.53 10.95 36.05
C GLY A 301 -19.35 12.08 37.07
N LYS A 302 -18.47 13.05 36.77
CA LYS A 302 -18.20 14.19 37.67
C LYS A 302 -18.85 15.49 37.22
N GLY A 303 -19.38 15.57 36.00
CA GLY A 303 -19.98 16.79 35.45
C GLY A 303 -18.96 17.92 35.27
N ILE A 304 -17.69 17.57 35.04
CA ILE A 304 -16.58 18.53 34.90
C ILE A 304 -16.25 18.79 33.42
N THR A 305 -15.53 19.88 33.17
CA THR A 305 -15.11 20.26 31.82
C THR A 305 -14.06 19.32 31.27
N THR A 306 -13.86 19.33 29.94
CA THR A 306 -12.85 18.50 29.27
C THR A 306 -11.43 18.74 29.81
N GLY A 307 -11.10 20.00 30.13
CA GLY A 307 -9.80 20.38 30.69
C GLY A 307 -9.54 19.75 32.06
N ASP A 308 -10.53 19.80 32.95
CA ASP A 308 -10.45 19.21 34.29
C ASP A 308 -10.39 17.69 34.21
N ALA A 309 -11.21 17.09 33.33
CA ALA A 309 -11.24 15.63 33.15
C ALA A 309 -9.89 15.06 32.69
N LEU A 310 -9.15 15.78 31.84
CA LEU A 310 -7.80 15.40 31.39
C LEU A 310 -6.77 15.32 32.52
N GLN A 311 -6.99 16.03 33.63
CA GLN A 311 -6.10 15.94 34.79
C GLN A 311 -6.27 14.63 35.56
N GLU A 312 -7.42 13.99 35.42
CA GLU A 312 -7.79 12.78 36.16
C GLU A 312 -7.67 11.49 35.34
N VAL A 313 -7.47 11.59 34.03
CA VAL A 313 -7.23 10.43 33.16
C VAL A 313 -5.99 9.67 33.66
N ASP A 314 -6.10 8.34 33.76
CA ASP A 314 -4.94 7.49 34.10
C ASP A 314 -3.95 7.39 32.93
N ARG A 315 -2.97 8.29 32.94
CA ARG A 315 -1.93 8.41 31.92
C ARG A 315 -1.02 7.19 31.85
N LYS A 316 -0.82 6.49 32.97
CA LYS A 316 0.08 5.33 33.03
C LYS A 316 -0.41 4.17 32.18
N SER A 317 -1.72 4.09 31.96
CA SER A 317 -2.34 3.09 31.09
C SER A 317 -2.26 3.43 29.59
N LEU A 318 -1.78 4.64 29.24
CA LEU A 318 -1.80 5.22 27.89
C LEU A 318 -0.39 5.62 27.43
N PHE A 319 0.57 4.71 27.55
CA PHE A 319 2.00 4.99 27.33
C PHE A 319 2.32 5.74 26.03
N HIS A 320 1.65 5.42 24.92
CA HIS A 320 1.94 6.03 23.62
C HIS A 320 1.19 7.36 23.42
N LEU A 321 0.14 7.61 24.18
CA LEU A 321 -0.70 8.80 24.08
C LEU A 321 -0.41 9.85 25.18
N GLU A 322 0.19 9.42 26.30
CA GLU A 322 0.60 10.23 27.45
C GLU A 322 1.25 11.57 27.06
N PRO A 323 2.32 11.64 26.24
CA PRO A 323 2.95 12.92 25.91
C PRO A 323 2.02 13.87 25.15
N PHE A 324 1.07 13.34 24.37
CA PHE A 324 0.09 14.15 23.63
C PHE A 324 -1.02 14.65 24.55
N ILE A 325 -1.46 13.81 25.50
CA ILE A 325 -2.44 14.17 26.53
C ILE A 325 -1.87 15.26 27.45
N ASP A 326 -0.62 15.11 27.91
CA ASP A 326 0.06 16.10 28.74
C ASP A 326 0.19 17.46 28.03
N SER A 327 0.50 17.40 26.73
CA SER A 327 0.61 18.57 25.86
C SER A 327 -0.73 19.31 25.72
N VAL A 328 -1.87 18.60 25.71
CA VAL A 328 -3.21 19.24 25.71
C VAL A 328 -3.57 19.76 27.09
N SER A 329 -3.45 18.91 28.12
CA SER A 329 -3.79 19.25 29.51
C SER A 329 -3.03 20.50 29.97
N SER A 330 -1.73 20.58 29.69
CA SER A 330 -0.91 21.74 30.05
C SER A 330 -1.35 23.02 29.33
N LYS A 331 -1.71 22.94 28.04
CA LYS A 331 -2.15 24.11 27.25
C LYS A 331 -3.51 24.63 27.72
N LEU A 332 -4.45 23.72 27.99
CA LEU A 332 -5.76 24.08 28.53
C LEU A 332 -5.63 24.71 29.92
N ASN A 333 -4.76 24.17 30.78
CA ASN A 333 -4.48 24.75 32.10
C ASN A 333 -3.85 26.15 32.04
N LEU A 334 -3.09 26.45 30.98
CA LEU A 334 -2.55 27.78 30.71
C LEU A 334 -3.58 28.75 30.10
N GLY A 335 -4.83 28.32 29.90
CA GLY A 335 -5.88 29.14 29.30
C GLY A 335 -5.71 29.38 27.80
N LEU A 336 -4.95 28.52 27.11
CA LEU A 336 -4.84 28.58 25.65
C LEU A 336 -6.12 28.07 24.98
N ASP A 337 -6.32 28.48 23.73
CA ASP A 337 -7.49 28.08 22.93
C ASP A 337 -7.64 26.56 22.87
N GLU A 338 -8.84 26.09 23.24
CA GLU A 338 -9.19 24.67 23.27
C GLU A 338 -9.21 24.09 21.86
N ALA A 339 -9.81 24.79 20.90
CA ALA A 339 -9.91 24.33 19.52
C ALA A 339 -8.53 24.14 18.88
N GLY A 340 -7.63 25.12 19.05
CA GLY A 340 -6.24 25.05 18.61
C GLY A 340 -5.43 23.93 19.30
N SER A 341 -5.66 23.71 20.59
CA SER A 341 -5.00 22.64 21.35
C SER A 341 -5.40 21.25 20.84
N TRP A 342 -6.69 21.03 20.58
CA TRP A 342 -7.19 19.80 19.97
C TRP A 342 -6.75 19.62 18.52
N LYS A 343 -6.77 20.69 17.71
CA LYS A 343 -6.24 20.63 16.32
C LYS A 343 -4.78 20.19 16.31
N LYS A 344 -3.98 20.70 17.25
CA LYS A 344 -2.58 20.30 17.41
C LYS A 344 -2.44 18.85 17.89
N PHE A 345 -3.23 18.41 18.87
CA PHE A 345 -3.25 17.00 19.31
C PHE A 345 -3.54 16.05 18.16
N ILE A 346 -4.63 16.31 17.43
CA ILE A 346 -5.05 15.50 16.30
C ILE A 346 -3.93 15.43 15.25
N GLY A 347 -3.34 16.58 14.89
CA GLY A 347 -2.26 16.63 13.91
C GLY A 347 -0.94 15.99 14.36
N GLU A 348 -0.58 16.11 15.63
CA GLU A 348 0.66 15.54 16.18
C GLU A 348 0.59 14.02 16.38
N THR A 349 -0.61 13.47 16.60
CA THR A 349 -0.78 12.00 16.67
C THR A 349 -0.56 11.31 15.33
N GLY A 350 -0.76 12.00 14.21
CA GLY A 350 -0.52 11.48 12.86
C GLY A 350 -1.53 10.44 12.37
N SER A 351 -2.54 10.10 13.18
CA SER A 351 -3.51 9.03 12.92
C SER A 351 -4.78 9.53 12.24
N TYR A 352 -5.26 8.76 11.26
CA TYR A 352 -6.57 8.97 10.65
C TYR A 352 -7.74 8.66 11.60
N LEU A 353 -7.64 7.62 12.44
CA LEU A 353 -8.74 7.25 13.34
C LEU A 353 -8.91 8.26 14.45
N ILE A 354 -7.79 8.69 15.06
CA ILE A 354 -7.80 9.74 16.07
C ILE A 354 -8.39 11.02 15.49
N TYR A 355 -7.99 11.39 14.25
CA TYR A 355 -8.57 12.53 13.54
C TYR A 355 -10.09 12.45 13.43
N LYS A 356 -10.64 11.31 12.99
CA LYS A 356 -12.09 11.15 12.82
C LYS A 356 -12.84 11.09 14.16
N TYR A 357 -12.43 10.19 15.04
CA TYR A 357 -13.16 9.92 16.29
C TYR A 357 -13.04 11.04 17.32
N MET A 358 -11.91 11.76 17.38
CA MET A 358 -11.80 12.94 18.25
C MET A 358 -12.74 14.07 17.80
N ASN A 359 -12.83 14.31 16.49
CA ASN A 359 -13.77 15.31 15.97
C ASN A 359 -15.23 14.90 16.25
N ILE A 360 -15.59 13.62 16.06
CA ILE A 360 -16.92 13.11 16.43
C ILE A 360 -17.22 13.36 17.92
N PHE A 361 -16.28 13.00 18.81
CA PHE A 361 -16.45 13.18 20.25
C PHE A 361 -16.63 14.65 20.63
N ARG A 362 -15.71 15.52 20.20
CA ARG A 362 -15.74 16.95 20.54
C ARG A 362 -17.02 17.61 20.06
N ASP A 363 -17.43 17.31 18.83
CA ASP A 363 -18.56 17.98 18.22
C ASP A 363 -19.88 17.51 18.87
N ALA A 364 -20.00 16.23 19.24
CA ALA A 364 -21.16 15.74 20.00
C ALA A 364 -21.22 16.30 21.43
N VAL A 365 -20.07 16.46 22.11
CA VAL A 365 -20.01 17.11 23.43
C VAL A 365 -20.39 18.59 23.33
N ALA A 366 -19.92 19.29 22.30
CA ALA A 366 -20.26 20.69 22.06
C ALA A 366 -21.75 20.92 21.79
N LEU A 367 -22.45 19.93 21.21
CA LEU A 367 -23.91 19.93 21.05
C LEU A 367 -24.67 19.60 22.35
N GLY A 368 -23.97 19.39 23.46
CA GLY A 368 -24.56 19.11 24.77
C GLY A 368 -24.92 17.65 25.00
N GLY A 369 -24.37 16.72 24.21
CA GLY A 369 -24.61 15.29 24.40
C GLY A 369 -23.90 14.73 25.63
N SER A 370 -24.37 13.59 26.14
CA SER A 370 -23.81 12.95 27.33
C SER A 370 -22.37 12.46 27.08
N PRO A 371 -21.33 13.03 27.74
CA PRO A 371 -19.94 12.65 27.48
C PRO A 371 -19.65 11.17 27.73
N ASP A 372 -20.32 10.55 28.71
CA ASP A 372 -20.16 9.12 29.01
C ASP A 372 -20.75 8.25 27.88
N ALA A 373 -21.94 8.59 27.38
CA ALA A 373 -22.56 7.88 26.27
C ALA A 373 -21.75 8.06 24.97
N ILE A 374 -21.33 9.30 24.67
CA ILE A 374 -20.49 9.61 23.50
C ILE A 374 -19.17 8.85 23.58
N GLY A 375 -18.48 8.87 24.73
CA GLY A 375 -17.23 8.16 24.95
C GLY A 375 -17.36 6.64 24.73
N LYS A 376 -18.47 6.03 25.13
CA LYS A 376 -18.78 4.61 24.88
C LYS A 376 -19.03 4.33 23.39
N ILE A 377 -19.82 5.16 22.71
CA ILE A 377 -20.15 5.00 21.29
C ILE A 377 -18.87 5.14 20.44
N VAL A 378 -18.13 6.24 20.63
CA VAL A 378 -16.88 6.54 19.92
C VAL A 378 -15.81 5.50 20.23
N GLY A 379 -15.58 5.20 21.52
CA GLY A 379 -14.57 4.24 21.96
C GLY A 379 -14.84 2.83 21.46
N SER A 380 -16.09 2.37 21.47
CA SER A 380 -16.43 1.03 20.95
C SER A 380 -16.31 0.92 19.44
N SER A 381 -16.73 1.94 18.69
CA SER A 381 -16.56 1.98 17.23
C SER A 381 -15.09 2.03 16.84
N MET A 382 -14.27 2.81 17.54
CA MET A 382 -12.84 2.87 17.28
C MET A 382 -12.13 1.58 17.65
N LEU A 383 -12.42 1.00 18.82
CA LEU A 383 -11.84 -0.27 19.26
C LEU A 383 -12.06 -1.36 18.21
N GLU A 384 -13.25 -1.43 17.63
CA GLU A 384 -13.57 -2.36 16.55
C GLU A 384 -12.60 -2.23 15.36
N GLN A 385 -12.41 -1.01 14.87
CA GLN A 385 -11.50 -0.74 13.75
C GLN A 385 -10.04 -1.04 14.12
N VAL A 386 -9.63 -0.75 15.36
CA VAL A 386 -8.28 -1.08 15.87
C VAL A 386 -8.07 -2.59 15.91
N LEU A 387 -9.05 -3.36 16.41
CA LEU A 387 -8.96 -4.82 16.45
C LEU A 387 -8.88 -5.41 15.04
N LEU A 388 -9.66 -4.89 14.09
CA LEU A 388 -9.60 -5.27 12.68
C LEU A 388 -8.23 -4.93 12.06
N ARG A 389 -7.69 -3.73 12.33
CA ARG A 389 -6.33 -3.35 11.91
C ARG A 389 -5.28 -4.30 12.47
N ARG A 390 -5.38 -4.69 13.74
CA ARG A 390 -4.46 -5.64 14.38
C ARG A 390 -4.56 -7.02 13.76
N LYS A 391 -5.77 -7.49 13.43
CA LYS A 391 -6.00 -8.75 12.69
C LYS A 391 -5.37 -8.69 11.29
N ARG A 392 -5.55 -7.60 10.55
CA ARG A 392 -4.88 -7.37 9.26
C ARG A 392 -3.37 -7.38 9.41
N ASP A 393 -2.83 -6.65 10.39
CA ASP A 393 -1.39 -6.50 10.60
C ASP A 393 -0.71 -7.85 10.89
N MET A 394 -1.33 -8.71 11.70
CA MET A 394 -0.86 -10.08 11.93
C MET A 394 -0.79 -10.90 10.64
N MET A 395 -1.83 -10.83 9.80
CA MET A 395 -1.89 -11.57 8.53
C MET A 395 -0.87 -11.06 7.52
N VAL A 396 -0.75 -9.74 7.39
CA VAL A 396 0.15 -9.08 6.44
C VAL A 396 1.61 -9.29 6.81
N LYS A 397 1.97 -9.21 8.11
CA LYS A 397 3.33 -9.53 8.56
C LYS A 397 3.75 -10.94 8.13
N GLY A 398 2.82 -11.91 8.15
CA GLY A 398 3.07 -13.25 7.59
C GLY A 398 3.46 -13.23 6.11
N PHE A 399 2.74 -12.47 5.28
CA PHE A 399 3.10 -12.30 3.87
C PHE A 399 4.47 -11.63 3.69
N VAL A 400 4.76 -10.55 4.42
CA VAL A 400 6.05 -9.84 4.31
C VAL A 400 7.23 -10.72 4.71
N VAL A 401 7.08 -11.51 5.77
CA VAL A 401 8.09 -12.47 6.23
C VAL A 401 8.35 -13.55 5.17
N LEU A 402 7.34 -13.92 4.36
CA LEU A 402 7.50 -14.86 3.25
C LEU A 402 8.05 -14.21 1.98
N LEU A 403 7.63 -12.98 1.67
CA LEU A 403 8.01 -12.22 0.48
C LEU A 403 9.53 -12.04 0.38
N VAL A 404 10.19 -11.68 1.48
CA VAL A 404 11.62 -11.33 1.49
C VAL A 404 12.52 -12.55 1.21
N PRO A 405 12.38 -13.71 1.90
CA PRO A 405 13.15 -14.91 1.57
C PRO A 405 12.85 -15.42 0.17
N MET A 406 11.57 -15.41 -0.25
CA MET A 406 11.20 -15.87 -1.60
C MET A 406 11.80 -14.98 -2.68
N HIS A 407 11.83 -13.66 -2.46
CA HIS A 407 12.53 -12.73 -3.34
C HIS A 407 14.02 -13.03 -3.42
N GLY A 408 14.68 -13.20 -2.27
CA GLY A 408 16.10 -13.57 -2.21
C GLY A 408 16.38 -14.89 -2.92
N ALA A 409 15.52 -15.90 -2.75
CA ALA A 409 15.65 -17.19 -3.42
C ALA A 409 15.47 -17.09 -4.95
N MET A 410 14.45 -16.36 -5.42
CA MET A 410 14.23 -16.15 -6.86
C MET A 410 15.44 -15.46 -7.51
N ILE A 411 15.91 -14.37 -6.92
CA ILE A 411 17.11 -13.64 -7.38
C ILE A 411 18.33 -14.55 -7.32
N GLY A 412 18.51 -15.26 -6.21
CA GLY A 412 19.61 -16.18 -6.00
C GLY A 412 19.68 -17.20 -7.12
N ILE A 413 18.63 -17.99 -7.31
CA ILE A 413 18.58 -19.01 -8.36
C ILE A 413 18.88 -18.40 -9.73
N PHE A 414 18.31 -17.23 -10.04
CA PHE A 414 18.53 -16.57 -11.33
C PHE A 414 19.98 -16.17 -11.56
N VAL A 415 20.61 -15.52 -10.58
CA VAL A 415 22.01 -15.07 -10.67
C VAL A 415 22.98 -16.24 -10.61
N PHE A 416 22.77 -17.19 -9.70
CA PHE A 416 23.61 -18.39 -9.60
C PHE A 416 23.63 -19.16 -10.92
N LEU A 417 22.47 -19.38 -11.54
CA LEU A 417 22.41 -20.09 -12.82
C LEU A 417 23.08 -19.30 -13.95
N PHE A 418 22.91 -17.98 -14.00
CA PHE A 418 23.62 -17.14 -14.95
C PHE A 418 25.14 -17.26 -14.80
N GLU A 419 25.66 -17.14 -13.58
CA GLU A 419 27.10 -17.23 -13.31
C GLU A 419 27.66 -18.63 -13.60
N ILE A 420 26.89 -19.69 -13.35
CA ILE A 420 27.27 -21.06 -13.74
C ILE A 420 27.39 -21.18 -15.26
N LEU A 421 26.38 -20.72 -16.02
CA LEU A 421 26.39 -20.77 -17.48
C LEU A 421 27.56 -19.97 -18.07
N LEU A 422 27.83 -18.79 -17.50
CA LEU A 422 28.93 -17.93 -17.89
C LEU A 422 30.30 -18.58 -17.57
N SER A 423 30.46 -19.18 -16.39
CA SER A 423 31.68 -19.91 -16.03
C SER A 423 31.92 -21.11 -16.93
N MET A 424 30.87 -21.87 -17.26
CA MET A 424 30.96 -23.02 -18.17
C MET A 424 31.29 -22.59 -19.59
N SER A 425 30.67 -21.53 -20.10
CA SER A 425 30.98 -20.98 -21.42
C SER A 425 32.46 -20.59 -21.53
N ARG A 426 32.98 -19.84 -20.55
CA ARG A 426 34.40 -19.45 -20.53
C ARG A 426 35.35 -20.65 -20.44
N ALA A 427 35.04 -21.63 -19.60
CA ALA A 427 35.84 -22.85 -19.48
C ALA A 427 35.86 -23.67 -20.78
N VAL A 428 34.71 -23.79 -21.48
CA VAL A 428 34.64 -24.48 -22.77
C VAL A 428 35.41 -23.72 -23.84
N THR A 429 35.29 -22.39 -23.91
CA THR A 429 36.04 -21.56 -24.84
C THR A 429 37.55 -21.69 -24.61
N GLU A 430 38.02 -21.64 -23.36
CA GLU A 430 39.45 -21.83 -23.05
C GLU A 430 39.95 -23.22 -23.49
N VAL A 431 39.19 -24.28 -23.20
CA VAL A 431 39.54 -25.64 -23.63
C VAL A 431 39.59 -25.72 -25.16
N MET A 432 38.65 -25.10 -25.87
CA MET A 432 38.64 -25.08 -27.33
C MET A 432 39.81 -24.30 -27.92
N ASP A 433 40.19 -23.16 -27.34
CA ASP A 433 41.38 -22.41 -27.74
C ASP A 433 42.66 -23.24 -27.55
N ARG A 434 42.78 -23.96 -26.42
CA ARG A 434 43.89 -24.89 -26.18
C ARG A 434 43.93 -26.03 -27.19
N PHE A 435 42.77 -26.61 -27.54
CA PHE A 435 42.68 -27.65 -28.56
C PHE A 435 43.01 -27.10 -29.96
N ALA A 436 42.62 -25.87 -30.27
CA ALA A 436 42.95 -25.20 -31.53
C ALA A 436 44.46 -24.92 -31.64
N GLU A 437 45.08 -24.41 -30.58
CA GLU A 437 46.54 -24.21 -30.49
C GLU A 437 47.30 -25.54 -30.63
N SER A 438 46.88 -26.58 -29.91
CA SER A 438 47.49 -27.92 -29.95
C SER A 438 47.32 -28.58 -31.33
N SER A 439 46.15 -28.43 -31.96
CA SER A 439 45.90 -28.94 -33.32
C SER A 439 46.68 -28.18 -34.39
N ALA A 440 46.88 -26.87 -34.20
CA ALA A 440 47.72 -26.04 -35.08
C ALA A 440 49.23 -26.36 -34.91
N ALA A 441 49.66 -26.81 -33.73
CA ALA A 441 51.02 -27.32 -33.50
C ALA A 441 51.25 -28.73 -34.08
N LEU A 442 50.18 -29.51 -34.29
CA LEU A 442 50.19 -30.88 -34.82
C LEU A 442 50.03 -30.96 -36.35
N THR A 443 50.54 -29.99 -37.12
CA THR A 443 50.56 -30.05 -38.59
C THR A 443 51.43 -31.22 -39.08
N GLY A 444 50.84 -32.41 -39.15
CA GLY A 444 51.51 -33.64 -39.58
C GLY A 444 50.62 -34.85 -39.82
N GLY A 445 49.32 -34.86 -39.49
CA GLY A 445 48.47 -35.98 -39.90
C GLY A 445 47.08 -36.03 -39.26
N THR A 446 46.06 -36.08 -40.13
CA THR A 446 44.66 -36.52 -39.87
C THR A 446 43.86 -35.72 -38.84
N SER A 447 43.36 -34.57 -39.28
CA SER A 447 42.43 -33.66 -38.60
C SER A 447 40.95 -34.11 -38.66
N SER A 448 40.64 -35.40 -38.48
CA SER A 448 39.24 -35.88 -38.55
C SER A 448 38.56 -36.08 -37.19
N ILE A 449 39.31 -36.14 -36.09
CA ILE A 449 38.76 -36.30 -34.73
C ILE A 449 38.50 -34.94 -34.05
N GLY A 450 39.30 -33.91 -34.37
CA GLY A 450 39.11 -32.56 -33.83
C GLY A 450 37.81 -31.89 -34.31
N GLY A 451 37.35 -32.17 -35.53
CA GLY A 451 36.16 -31.53 -36.11
C GLY A 451 34.83 -31.99 -35.49
N SER A 452 34.70 -33.27 -35.13
CA SER A 452 33.46 -33.80 -34.52
C SER A 452 33.34 -33.42 -33.04
N MET A 453 34.45 -33.38 -32.29
CA MET A 453 34.50 -32.89 -30.91
C MET A 453 34.35 -31.37 -30.82
N ALA A 454 34.89 -30.61 -31.78
CA ALA A 454 34.66 -29.17 -31.87
C ALA A 454 33.19 -28.83 -32.13
N THR A 455 32.44 -29.70 -32.80
CA THR A 455 31.01 -29.49 -33.08
C THR A 455 30.13 -29.77 -31.86
N SER A 456 30.47 -30.77 -31.03
CA SER A 456 29.74 -31.06 -29.78
C SER A 456 30.08 -30.08 -28.64
N LEU A 457 31.30 -29.51 -28.62
CA LEU A 457 31.70 -28.48 -27.67
C LEU A 457 31.23 -27.06 -28.07
N ASN A 458 30.78 -26.86 -29.32
CA ASN A 458 30.28 -25.57 -29.83
C ASN A 458 29.01 -25.06 -29.10
N ILE A 459 28.33 -25.93 -28.34
CA ILE A 459 27.06 -25.63 -27.64
C ILE A 459 27.20 -24.49 -26.61
N PHE A 460 28.41 -24.22 -26.10
CA PHE A 460 28.65 -23.15 -25.11
C PHE A 460 29.60 -22.04 -25.58
N VAL A 461 30.10 -22.11 -26.81
CA VAL A 461 31.13 -21.18 -27.33
C VAL A 461 30.52 -19.84 -27.75
N ASN A 462 29.28 -19.85 -28.23
CA ASN A 462 28.56 -18.65 -28.69
C ASN A 462 27.60 -18.10 -27.61
N PHE A 463 27.98 -18.15 -26.33
CA PHE A 463 27.15 -17.55 -25.28
C PHE A 463 27.27 -16.01 -25.34
N PRO A 464 26.18 -15.27 -25.61
CA PRO A 464 26.24 -13.82 -25.73
C PRO A 464 26.27 -13.17 -24.34
N GLU A 465 27.46 -13.10 -23.74
CA GLU A 465 27.68 -12.64 -22.35
C GLU A 465 26.99 -11.31 -22.03
N ASP A 466 27.14 -10.29 -22.87
CA ASP A 466 26.62 -8.93 -22.63
C ASP A 466 25.09 -8.86 -22.71
N VAL A 467 24.51 -9.58 -23.68
CA VAL A 467 23.06 -9.66 -23.86
C VAL A 467 22.43 -10.38 -22.67
N MET A 468 23.03 -11.50 -22.24
CA MET A 468 22.56 -12.28 -21.11
C MET A 468 22.73 -11.55 -19.78
N ARG A 469 23.82 -10.80 -19.60
CA ARG A 469 24.01 -9.92 -18.44
C ARG A 469 22.91 -8.86 -18.37
N THR A 470 22.61 -8.22 -19.49
CA THR A 470 21.54 -7.22 -19.60
C THR A 470 20.17 -7.85 -19.29
N TYR A 471 19.93 -9.07 -19.77
CA TYR A 471 18.73 -9.84 -19.48
C TYR A 471 18.55 -10.10 -17.99
N VAL A 472 19.58 -10.61 -17.32
CA VAL A 472 19.55 -10.87 -15.88
C VAL A 472 19.28 -9.59 -15.11
N ILE A 473 20.01 -8.51 -15.37
CA ILE A 473 19.81 -7.24 -14.68
C ILE A 473 18.38 -6.71 -14.86
N THR A 474 17.83 -6.84 -16.07
CA THR A 474 16.46 -6.38 -16.39
C THR A 474 15.42 -7.20 -15.64
N ILE A 475 15.56 -8.53 -15.60
CA ILE A 475 14.66 -9.41 -14.82
C ILE A 475 14.73 -9.12 -13.33
N LEU A 476 15.94 -8.95 -12.79
CA LEU A 476 16.14 -8.57 -11.39
C LEU A 476 15.43 -7.26 -11.08
N LEU A 477 15.61 -6.23 -11.90
CA LEU A 477 14.90 -4.96 -11.76
C LEU A 477 13.38 -5.15 -11.75
N MET A 478 12.82 -5.90 -12.69
CA MET A 478 11.38 -6.17 -12.78
C MET A 478 10.85 -6.86 -11.52
N LEU A 479 11.53 -7.92 -11.07
CA LEU A 479 11.13 -8.68 -9.87
C LEU A 479 11.26 -7.83 -8.60
N THR A 480 12.31 -7.03 -8.47
CA THR A 480 12.50 -6.15 -7.31
C THR A 480 11.44 -5.05 -7.28
N VAL A 481 11.17 -4.37 -8.39
CA VAL A 481 10.11 -3.36 -8.47
C VAL A 481 8.74 -3.96 -8.19
N ALA A 482 8.41 -5.10 -8.80
CA ALA A 482 7.14 -5.79 -8.56
C ALA A 482 6.95 -6.12 -7.08
N ASN A 483 7.97 -6.69 -6.43
CA ASN A 483 7.88 -7.06 -5.01
C ASN A 483 7.87 -5.85 -4.05
N ILE A 484 8.51 -4.73 -4.41
CA ILE A 484 8.38 -3.46 -3.66
C ILE A 484 6.93 -2.99 -3.67
N LEU A 485 6.30 -2.98 -4.85
CA LEU A 485 4.91 -2.59 -5.00
C LEU A 485 3.98 -3.57 -4.26
N ALA A 486 4.21 -4.88 -4.38
CA ALA A 486 3.43 -5.90 -3.70
C ALA A 486 3.50 -5.75 -2.17
N GLY A 487 4.71 -5.61 -1.62
CA GLY A 487 4.92 -5.38 -0.19
C GLY A 487 4.13 -4.18 0.31
N LYS A 488 4.18 -3.05 -0.43
CA LYS A 488 3.44 -1.84 -0.05
C LYS A 488 1.92 -1.99 -0.17
N ILE A 489 1.43 -2.62 -1.23
CA ILE A 489 -0.01 -2.85 -1.43
C ILE A 489 -0.55 -3.68 -0.28
N VAL A 490 0.12 -4.79 0.06
CA VAL A 490 -0.32 -5.69 1.12
C VAL A 490 -0.18 -5.04 2.51
N MET A 491 0.95 -4.39 2.81
CA MET A 491 1.19 -3.70 4.10
C MET A 491 0.27 -2.50 4.35
N GLY A 492 -0.17 -1.82 3.29
CA GLY A 492 -0.93 -0.58 3.43
C GLY A 492 -0.07 0.54 4.01
N GLY A 493 -0.68 1.48 4.73
CA GLY A 493 0.00 2.63 5.35
C GLY A 493 0.36 3.75 4.36
N ASP A 494 1.14 4.73 4.82
CA ASP A 494 1.49 5.92 4.03
C ASP A 494 2.61 5.64 3.00
N ARG A 495 2.86 6.59 2.11
CA ARG A 495 3.80 6.51 0.97
C ARG A 495 5.21 6.10 1.39
N TYR A 496 5.66 6.47 2.59
CA TYR A 496 7.02 6.18 3.04
C TYR A 496 7.32 4.68 3.21
N LEU A 497 6.31 3.80 3.27
CA LEU A 497 6.54 2.36 3.28
C LEU A 497 7.08 1.83 1.94
N TYR A 498 6.93 2.57 0.83
CA TYR A 498 7.66 2.24 -0.41
C TYR A 498 9.17 2.28 -0.19
N TYR A 499 9.67 3.24 0.60
CA TYR A 499 11.09 3.36 0.91
C TYR A 499 11.58 2.20 1.78
N PHE A 500 10.75 1.72 2.70
CA PHE A 500 11.06 0.53 3.50
C PHE A 500 11.27 -0.71 2.62
N PHE A 501 10.28 -1.06 1.78
CA PHE A 501 10.41 -2.21 0.89
C PHE A 501 11.50 -2.03 -0.17
N ALA A 502 11.67 -0.82 -0.72
CA ALA A 502 12.76 -0.52 -1.65
C ALA A 502 14.13 -0.73 -1.00
N SER A 503 14.32 -0.20 0.22
CA SER A 503 15.58 -0.40 0.94
C SER A 503 15.90 -1.88 1.18
N LEU A 504 14.92 -2.63 1.68
CA LEU A 504 15.11 -4.04 2.04
C LEU A 504 15.36 -4.93 0.81
N LEU A 505 14.52 -4.81 -0.23
CA LEU A 505 14.59 -5.68 -1.41
C LEU A 505 15.73 -5.29 -2.35
N CYS A 506 16.07 -4.00 -2.50
CA CYS A 506 17.24 -3.58 -3.27
C CYS A 506 18.55 -4.01 -2.59
N VAL A 507 18.65 -3.90 -1.26
CA VAL A 507 19.82 -4.45 -0.54
C VAL A 507 19.92 -5.96 -0.74
N ALA A 508 18.83 -6.71 -0.60
CA ALA A 508 18.82 -8.15 -0.84
C ALA A 508 19.27 -8.49 -2.27
N THR A 509 18.74 -7.79 -3.27
CA THR A 509 19.11 -7.96 -4.69
C THR A 509 20.60 -7.68 -4.91
N GLY A 510 21.10 -6.56 -4.39
CA GLY A 510 22.49 -6.16 -4.55
C GLY A 510 23.48 -7.11 -3.88
N VAL A 511 23.17 -7.53 -2.65
CA VAL A 511 23.99 -8.50 -1.89
C VAL A 511 24.07 -9.84 -2.62
N VAL A 512 22.93 -10.38 -3.07
CA VAL A 512 22.90 -11.65 -3.81
C VAL A 512 23.67 -11.56 -5.12
N TYR A 513 23.52 -10.46 -5.87
CA TYR A 513 24.23 -10.26 -7.13
C TYR A 513 25.75 -10.17 -6.96
N ILE A 514 26.23 -9.58 -5.86
CA ILE A 514 27.67 -9.47 -5.56
C ILE A 514 28.25 -10.80 -5.06
N ILE A 515 27.52 -11.53 -4.22
CA ILE A 515 28.01 -12.76 -3.58
C ILE A 515 27.99 -13.96 -4.54
N ALA A 516 26.98 -14.06 -5.40
CA ALA A 516 26.81 -15.23 -6.27
C ALA A 516 28.04 -15.55 -7.16
N PRO A 517 28.67 -14.58 -7.86
CA PRO A 517 29.88 -14.84 -8.64
C PRO A 517 31.04 -15.39 -7.80
N ILE A 518 31.23 -14.85 -6.58
CA ILE A 518 32.28 -15.29 -5.64
C ILE A 518 32.05 -16.75 -5.27
N MET A 519 30.83 -17.09 -4.90
CA MET A 519 30.46 -18.46 -4.53
C MET A 519 30.64 -19.44 -5.70
N VAL A 520 30.16 -19.10 -6.90
CA VAL A 520 30.33 -19.93 -8.10
C VAL A 520 31.81 -20.13 -8.41
N SER A 521 32.62 -19.06 -8.40
CA SER A 521 34.05 -19.17 -8.65
C SER A 521 34.77 -20.08 -7.64
N ALA A 522 34.36 -20.09 -6.37
CA ALA A 522 34.93 -20.98 -5.36
C ALA A 522 34.58 -22.46 -5.62
N PHE A 523 33.38 -22.75 -6.13
CA PHE A 523 32.96 -24.11 -6.48
C PHE A 523 33.68 -24.65 -7.72
N PHE A 524 33.90 -23.81 -8.75
CA PHE A 524 34.55 -24.24 -9.99
C PHE A 524 36.09 -24.14 -9.97
N ASN A 525 36.69 -23.51 -8.94
CA ASN A 525 38.14 -23.49 -8.70
C ASN A 525 38.65 -24.63 -7.80
N ILE A 526 37.85 -25.67 -7.50
CA ILE A 526 38.40 -26.87 -6.87
C ILE A 526 39.34 -27.53 -7.89
N PRO A 527 40.64 -27.64 -7.60
CA PRO A 527 41.62 -28.08 -8.58
C PRO A 527 41.24 -29.48 -9.06
N ALA A 528 40.88 -29.57 -10.34
CA ALA A 528 40.99 -30.82 -11.07
C ALA A 528 42.39 -31.35 -10.80
N PHE A 529 42.47 -32.60 -10.33
CA PHE A 529 43.70 -33.33 -10.09
C PHE A 529 44.65 -33.15 -11.28
N VAL A 530 45.58 -32.21 -11.12
CA VAL A 530 46.84 -32.16 -11.85
C VAL A 530 47.71 -33.22 -11.19
N GLU A 531 47.47 -34.47 -11.54
CA GLU A 531 48.39 -35.60 -11.38
C GLU A 531 47.75 -36.80 -12.09
N VAL A 532 48.09 -36.98 -13.37
CA VAL A 532 48.92 -38.08 -13.92
C VAL A 532 49.07 -37.85 -15.43
#